data_AF-J9SGI4-F1
#
_entry.id   AF-J9SGI4-F1
#
_cell.length_a   1.000
_cell.length_b   1.000
_cell.length_c   1.000
_cell.angle_alpha   90.00
_cell.angle_beta   90.00
_cell.angle_gamma   90.00
#
_symmetry.space_group_name_H-M   'P 1'
#
loop_
_entity.id
_entity.type
_entity.pdbx_description
1 polymer ?
#
loop_
_entity_poly.entity_id
_entity_poly.type
_entity_poly.pdbx_seq_one_letter_code
_entity_poly.pdbx_strand_id
1 'polypeptide(L)'
;MLPPHWRLAIDTVRRDMLHMQTGTKSYTWDCESALWNVYLDGNGTLIFDIRDLDGRIWVWTPEPTPADCAEAEAISWTAGRVQDELISDLWVLWPAFRDGPPMDVRTVEGRAVWTRSRSSNVVASVGDLARLQPKDNPDLRPTR
;
A
#
# COMPACT_ATOMS: atom_id res chain seq x y z
N MET A 1 -0.79 0.54 24.33
CA MET A 1 0.44 0.52 23.51
C MET A 1 0.05 -0.03 22.15
N LEU A 2 0.51 0.58 21.05
CA LEU A 2 0.23 0.08 19.70
C LEU A 2 0.95 -1.25 19.45
N PRO A 3 0.32 -2.25 18.83
CA PRO A 3 1.02 -3.49 18.50
C PRO A 3 2.16 -3.21 17.51
N PRO A 4 3.38 -3.72 17.74
CA PRO A 4 4.56 -3.42 16.91
C PRO A 4 4.36 -3.69 15.41
N HIS A 5 3.59 -4.72 15.05
CA HIS A 5 3.33 -5.12 13.67
C HIS A 5 2.65 -4.03 12.84
N TRP A 6 1.81 -3.18 13.45
CA TRP A 6 1.10 -2.12 12.72
C TRP A 6 1.99 -0.95 12.32
N ARG A 7 2.96 -0.60 13.18
CA ARG A 7 3.96 0.41 12.82
C ARG A 7 4.85 -0.09 11.69
N LEU A 8 5.31 -1.34 11.80
CA LEU A 8 6.08 -2.00 10.75
C LEU A 8 5.30 -2.07 9.43
N ALA A 9 4.00 -2.40 9.47
CA ALA A 9 3.16 -2.44 8.29
C ALA A 9 3.12 -1.10 7.57
N ILE A 10 2.91 0.00 8.30
CA ILE A 10 2.93 1.36 7.74
C ILE A 10 4.28 1.68 7.09
N ASP A 11 5.39 1.46 7.81
CA ASP A 11 6.72 1.79 7.31
C ASP A 11 7.07 0.98 6.04
N THR A 12 6.65 -0.29 6.03
CA THR A 12 6.86 -1.23 4.92
C THR A 12 6.04 -0.82 3.69
N VAL A 13 4.74 -0.56 3.87
CA VAL A 13 3.85 -0.16 2.77
C VAL A 13 4.24 1.22 2.25
N ARG A 14 4.46 2.21 3.11
CA ARG A 14 4.87 3.56 2.70
C ARG A 14 6.12 3.53 1.81
N ARG A 15 7.11 2.71 2.16
CA ARG A 15 8.34 2.56 1.37
C ARG A 15 8.05 2.14 -0.07
N ASP A 16 7.22 1.12 -0.25
CA ASP A 16 6.87 0.66 -1.59
C ASP A 16 5.97 1.65 -2.34
N MET A 17 5.08 2.35 -1.63
CA MET A 17 4.16 3.30 -2.25
C MET A 17 4.88 4.52 -2.84
N LEU A 18 6.00 4.95 -2.26
CA LEU A 18 6.89 5.94 -2.87
C LEU A 18 7.38 5.52 -4.26
N HIS A 19 7.59 4.21 -4.48
CA HIS A 19 7.99 3.68 -5.79
C HIS A 19 6.82 3.49 -6.75
N MET A 20 5.61 3.26 -6.24
CA MET A 20 4.41 3.08 -7.07
C MET A 20 3.67 4.37 -7.41
N GLN A 21 4.05 5.51 -6.84
CA GLN A 21 3.48 6.82 -7.14
C GLN A 21 3.88 7.33 -8.54
N THR A 22 3.59 6.52 -9.55
CA THR A 22 3.85 6.76 -10.95
C THR A 22 2.52 6.68 -11.72
N GLY A 23 2.45 7.30 -12.91
CA GLY A 23 1.24 7.29 -13.73
C GLY A 23 0.45 8.60 -13.73
N THR A 24 -0.58 8.68 -14.57
CA THR A 24 -1.24 9.94 -14.95
C THR A 24 -2.13 10.57 -13.88
N LYS A 25 -2.34 9.92 -12.74
CA LYS A 25 -3.12 10.45 -11.61
C LYS A 25 -2.32 10.49 -10.31
N SER A 26 -1.01 10.23 -10.36
CA SER A 26 -0.17 10.18 -9.16
C SER A 26 0.06 11.55 -8.49
N TYR A 27 -0.32 12.65 -9.15
CA TYR A 27 -0.18 14.02 -8.65
C TYR A 27 -1.30 14.45 -7.70
N THR A 28 -2.39 13.69 -7.58
CA THR A 28 -3.54 14.11 -6.74
C THR A 28 -3.30 13.90 -5.25
N TRP A 29 -2.28 13.13 -4.88
CA TRP A 29 -1.85 12.85 -3.51
C TRP A 29 -0.34 12.65 -3.51
N ASP A 30 0.33 13.02 -2.42
CA ASP A 30 1.77 12.88 -2.27
C ASP A 30 2.15 11.92 -1.14
N CYS A 31 2.72 10.76 -1.49
CA CYS A 31 3.14 9.75 -0.52
C CYS A 31 4.27 10.23 0.38
N GLU A 32 5.14 11.08 -0.16
CA GLU A 32 6.34 11.54 0.53
C GLU A 32 5.96 12.45 1.69
N SER A 33 5.11 13.44 1.43
CA SER A 33 4.67 14.41 2.44
C SER A 33 3.48 13.97 3.29
N ALA A 34 2.76 12.90 2.90
CA ALA A 34 1.64 12.39 3.68
C ALA A 34 2.05 11.91 5.09
N LEU A 35 1.19 12.21 6.05
CA LEU A 35 1.27 11.75 7.44
C LEU A 35 0.51 10.44 7.57
N TRP A 36 1.19 9.39 8.01
CA TRP A 36 0.62 8.05 8.22
C TRP A 36 0.45 7.81 9.72
N ASN A 37 -0.78 7.66 10.16
CA ASN A 37 -1.13 7.55 11.57
C ASN A 37 -1.71 6.17 11.87
N VAL A 38 -1.31 5.62 13.02
CA VAL A 38 -1.99 4.49 13.65
C VAL A 38 -2.09 4.73 15.14
N TYR A 39 -3.30 4.58 15.69
CA TYR A 39 -3.57 4.81 17.10
C TYR A 39 -4.82 4.04 17.54
N LEU A 40 -5.02 3.91 18.85
CA LEU A 40 -6.28 3.41 19.40
C LEU A 40 -7.18 4.61 19.70
N ASP A 41 -8.45 4.56 19.28
CA ASP A 41 -9.43 5.56 19.67
C ASP A 41 -9.88 5.42 21.13
N GLY A 42 -10.82 6.26 21.57
CA GLY A 42 -11.37 6.23 22.93
C GLY A 42 -12.10 4.94 23.29
N ASN A 43 -12.48 4.12 22.30
CA ASN A 43 -13.14 2.83 22.46
C ASN A 43 -12.15 1.65 22.36
N GLY A 44 -10.85 1.92 22.16
CA GLY A 44 -9.83 0.90 21.96
C GLY A 44 -9.82 0.33 20.54
N THR A 45 -10.50 0.96 19.59
CA THR A 45 -10.47 0.58 18.16
C THR A 45 -9.19 1.06 17.53
N LEU A 46 -8.50 0.19 16.81
CA LEU A 46 -7.32 0.56 16.05
C LEU A 46 -7.73 1.35 14.80
N ILE A 47 -7.37 2.62 14.81
CA ILE A 47 -7.57 3.56 13.72
C ILE A 47 -6.28 3.68 12.91
N PHE A 48 -6.44 3.63 11.60
CA PHE A 48 -5.42 3.95 10.61
C PHE A 48 -5.93 5.07 9.71
N ASP A 49 -5.12 6.12 9.59
CA ASP A 49 -5.39 7.19 8.64
C ASP A 49 -4.14 7.67 7.93
N ILE A 50 -4.35 8.20 6.73
CA ILE A 50 -3.34 8.93 5.98
C ILE A 50 -3.91 10.31 5.66
N ARG A 51 -3.13 11.34 5.99
CA ARG A 51 -3.51 12.74 5.80
C ARG A 51 -2.42 13.51 5.07
N ASP A 52 -2.79 14.55 4.34
CA ASP A 52 -1.80 15.52 3.85
C ASP A 52 -1.45 16.56 4.93
N LEU A 53 -0.51 17.46 4.61
CA LEU A 53 -0.06 18.51 5.51
C LEU A 53 -1.15 19.55 5.82
N ASP A 54 -2.17 19.66 4.98
CA ASP A 54 -3.33 20.53 5.20
C ASP A 54 -4.41 19.85 6.07
N GLY A 55 -4.19 18.59 6.46
CA GLY A 55 -5.06 17.81 7.34
C GLY A 55 -6.22 17.11 6.63
N ARG A 56 -6.26 17.13 5.29
CA ARG A 56 -7.25 16.36 4.52
C ARG A 56 -6.94 14.87 4.65
N ILE A 57 -7.96 14.08 4.94
CA ILE A 57 -7.86 12.62 5.04
C ILE A 57 -7.99 12.00 3.64
N TRP A 58 -7.05 11.12 3.32
CA TRP A 58 -6.98 10.39 2.05
C TRP A 58 -7.33 8.91 2.21
N VAL A 59 -7.00 8.34 3.37
CA VAL A 59 -7.28 6.96 3.74
C VAL A 59 -7.74 6.96 5.18
N TRP A 60 -8.79 6.21 5.49
CA TRP A 60 -9.36 6.11 6.84
C TRP A 60 -9.92 4.72 7.10
N THR A 61 -9.86 4.28 8.36
CA THR A 61 -10.55 3.06 8.83
C THR A 61 -11.90 3.35 9.46
N PRO A 62 -13.02 3.02 8.81
CA PRO A 62 -14.33 3.09 9.45
C PRO A 62 -14.66 1.85 10.31
N GLU A 63 -13.92 0.75 10.16
CA GLU A 63 -14.22 -0.55 10.78
C GLU A 63 -13.18 -0.97 11.84
N PRO A 64 -13.54 -1.85 12.80
CA PRO A 64 -12.61 -2.36 13.77
C PRO A 64 -11.47 -3.15 13.13
N THR A 65 -10.28 -2.55 13.09
CA THR A 65 -9.08 -3.22 12.63
C THR A 65 -8.62 -4.25 13.69
N PRO A 66 -8.34 -5.51 13.32
CA PRO A 66 -7.86 -6.52 14.27
C PRO A 66 -6.54 -6.08 14.91
N ALA A 67 -6.55 -5.79 16.20
CA ALA A 67 -5.33 -5.41 16.92
C ALA A 67 -4.40 -6.61 17.16
N ASP A 68 -4.94 -7.83 17.14
CA ASP A 68 -4.22 -9.09 17.28
C ASP A 68 -4.22 -9.84 15.94
N CYS A 69 -3.17 -9.62 15.15
CA CYS A 69 -2.97 -10.26 13.85
C CYS A 69 -1.48 -10.49 13.60
N ALA A 70 -1.18 -11.40 12.68
CA ALA A 70 0.20 -11.63 12.24
C ALA A 70 0.73 -10.44 11.42
N GLU A 71 2.05 -10.28 11.40
CA GLU A 71 2.71 -9.20 10.65
C GLU A 71 2.29 -9.13 9.18
N ALA A 72 2.25 -10.28 8.49
CA ALA A 72 1.84 -10.33 7.09
C ALA A 72 0.38 -9.92 6.88
N GLU A 73 -0.50 -10.19 7.86
CA GLU A 73 -1.90 -9.77 7.81
C GLU A 73 -2.01 -8.26 8.00
N ALA A 74 -1.27 -7.69 8.95
CA ALA A 74 -1.20 -6.24 9.13
C ALA A 74 -0.70 -5.54 7.85
N ILE A 75 0.38 -6.05 7.24
CA ILE A 75 0.93 -5.51 5.98
C ILE A 75 -0.09 -5.61 4.85
N SER A 76 -0.68 -6.79 4.63
CA SER A 76 -1.65 -7.01 3.56
C SER A 76 -2.89 -6.15 3.75
N TRP A 77 -3.36 -6.00 4.99
CA TRP A 77 -4.50 -5.16 5.30
C TRP A 77 -4.18 -3.69 5.03
N THR A 78 -3.02 -3.19 5.47
CA THR A 78 -2.63 -1.78 5.27
C THR A 78 -2.50 -1.47 3.78
N ALA A 79 -1.81 -2.31 3.02
CA ALA A 79 -1.66 -2.16 1.58
C ALA A 79 -3.01 -2.18 0.85
N GLY A 80 -3.88 -3.13 1.19
CA GLY A 80 -5.20 -3.27 0.57
C GLY A 80 -6.07 -2.04 0.83
N ARG A 81 -6.13 -1.57 2.10
CA ARG A 81 -6.88 -0.37 2.45
C ARG A 81 -6.43 0.86 1.69
N VAL A 82 -5.11 1.09 1.59
CA VAL A 82 -4.58 2.24 0.86
C VAL A 82 -4.96 2.18 -0.62
N GLN A 83 -4.84 1.01 -1.24
CA GLN A 83 -5.25 0.84 -2.63
C GLN A 83 -6.76 1.04 -2.80
N ASP A 84 -7.58 0.42 -1.95
CA ASP A 84 -9.04 0.48 -2.06
C ASP A 84 -9.58 1.91 -1.98
N GLU A 85 -9.16 2.70 -0.99
CA GLU A 85 -9.62 4.09 -0.81
C GLU A 85 -9.15 4.98 -1.97
N LEU A 86 -7.87 4.88 -2.35
CA LEU A 86 -7.31 5.72 -3.41
C LEU A 86 -7.86 5.35 -4.80
N ILE A 87 -8.18 4.07 -5.04
CA ILE A 87 -8.85 3.64 -6.27
C ILE A 87 -10.32 4.08 -6.26
N SER A 88 -11.05 3.81 -5.18
CA SER A 88 -12.51 4.00 -5.12
C SER A 88 -12.90 5.47 -5.13
N ASP A 89 -12.24 6.28 -4.32
CA ASP A 89 -12.63 7.69 -4.14
C ASP A 89 -11.97 8.61 -5.16
N LEU A 90 -10.78 8.25 -5.65
CA LEU A 90 -9.92 9.16 -6.40
C LEU A 90 -9.48 8.62 -7.75
N TRP A 91 -9.84 7.36 -8.06
CA TRP A 91 -9.47 6.67 -9.29
C TRP A 91 -7.96 6.68 -9.53
N VAL A 92 -7.17 6.65 -8.45
CA VAL A 92 -5.73 6.62 -8.48
C VAL A 92 -5.28 5.18 -8.67
N LEU A 93 -4.72 4.88 -9.84
CA LEU A 93 -4.16 3.58 -10.16
C LEU A 93 -2.64 3.64 -9.99
N TRP A 94 -2.09 2.70 -9.23
CA TRP A 94 -0.67 2.64 -8.92
C TRP A 94 0.01 1.43 -9.52
N PRO A 95 0.66 1.60 -10.67
CA PRO A 95 1.58 0.60 -11.17
C PRO A 95 2.94 0.77 -10.48
N ALA A 96 3.64 -0.34 -10.25
CA ALA A 96 5.05 -0.29 -9.80
C ALA A 96 5.98 0.38 -10.82
N PHE A 97 5.61 0.33 -12.09
CA PHE A 97 6.42 0.83 -13.19
C PHE A 97 5.55 1.67 -14.11
N ARG A 98 6.14 2.72 -14.70
CA ARG A 98 5.47 3.56 -15.70
C ARG A 98 4.82 2.69 -16.78
N ASP A 99 3.55 2.93 -17.06
CA ASP A 99 2.74 2.21 -18.06
C ASP A 99 2.53 0.71 -17.76
N GLY A 100 2.95 0.21 -16.58
CA GLY A 100 2.68 -1.14 -16.13
C GLY A 100 1.23 -1.34 -15.65
N PRO A 101 0.78 -2.59 -15.48
CA PRO A 101 -0.51 -2.86 -14.86
C PRO A 101 -0.51 -2.46 -13.38
N PRO A 102 -1.67 -2.10 -12.80
CA PRO A 102 -1.81 -1.95 -11.35
C PRO A 102 -1.44 -3.24 -10.62
N MET A 103 -0.81 -3.08 -9.46
CA MET A 103 -0.54 -4.21 -8.56
C MET A 103 -1.61 -4.34 -7.50
N ASP A 104 -1.74 -5.54 -6.96
CA ASP A 104 -2.66 -5.89 -5.86
C ASP A 104 -1.86 -6.63 -4.77
N VAL A 105 -2.30 -6.55 -3.52
CA VAL A 105 -1.63 -7.21 -2.39
C VAL A 105 -2.32 -8.52 -2.01
N ARG A 106 -1.52 -9.54 -1.67
CA ARG A 106 -2.04 -10.83 -1.19
C ARG A 106 -1.15 -11.42 -0.11
N THR A 107 -1.74 -12.28 0.71
CA THR A 107 -0.98 -13.17 1.61
C THR A 107 -0.78 -14.52 0.94
N VAL A 108 0.47 -14.91 0.70
CA VAL A 108 0.86 -16.21 0.13
C VAL A 108 1.86 -16.86 1.08
N GLU A 109 1.56 -18.09 1.54
CA GLU A 109 2.43 -18.84 2.46
C GLU A 109 2.87 -18.03 3.71
N GLY A 110 1.95 -17.23 4.26
CA GLY A 110 2.21 -16.40 5.44
C GLY A 110 3.02 -15.13 5.18
N ARG A 111 3.21 -14.73 3.91
CA ARG A 111 3.92 -13.51 3.52
C ARG A 111 3.02 -12.58 2.72
N ALA A 112 3.09 -11.29 3.01
CA ALA A 112 2.45 -10.27 2.17
C ALA A 112 3.30 -10.04 0.91
N VAL A 113 2.67 -10.15 -0.25
CA VAL A 113 3.31 -10.03 -1.56
C VAL A 113 2.51 -9.11 -2.49
N TRP A 114 3.22 -8.33 -3.30
CA TRP A 114 2.65 -7.65 -4.44
C TRP A 114 2.47 -8.63 -5.59
N THR A 115 1.30 -8.57 -6.22
CA THR A 115 0.91 -9.42 -7.34
C THR A 115 0.39 -8.57 -8.49
N ARG A 116 0.39 -9.12 -9.70
CA ARG A 116 -0.25 -8.47 -10.85
C ARG A 116 -1.73 -8.80 -10.88
N SER A 117 -2.55 -7.76 -11.08
CA SER A 117 -4.03 -7.79 -11.08
C SER A 117 -4.63 -9.14 -11.52
N ARG A 118 -5.38 -9.76 -10.59
CA ARG A 118 -6.13 -11.03 -10.73
C ARG A 118 -5.35 -12.29 -11.11
N SER A 119 -4.03 -12.24 -11.23
CA SER A 119 -3.17 -13.41 -11.44
C SER A 119 -2.43 -13.80 -10.15
N SER A 120 -2.03 -15.06 -10.02
CA SER A 120 -1.20 -15.54 -8.91
C SER A 120 0.29 -15.15 -9.05
N ASN A 121 0.63 -14.30 -10.02
CA ASN A 121 2.02 -13.96 -10.33
C ASN A 121 2.54 -12.96 -9.30
N VAL A 122 3.29 -13.49 -8.34
CA VAL A 122 4.04 -12.71 -7.35
C VAL A 122 5.10 -11.88 -8.06
N VAL A 123 5.12 -10.59 -7.74
CA VAL A 123 6.11 -9.62 -8.23
C VAL A 123 7.25 -9.49 -7.23
N ALA A 124 6.93 -9.22 -5.97
CA ALA A 124 7.87 -9.13 -4.85
C ALA A 124 7.14 -9.28 -3.52
N SER A 125 7.91 -9.53 -2.45
CA SER A 125 7.45 -9.27 -1.09
C SER A 125 7.14 -7.78 -0.91
N VAL A 126 6.12 -7.47 -0.11
CA VAL A 126 5.85 -6.08 0.29
C VAL A 126 7.01 -5.57 1.16
N GLY A 127 7.50 -4.38 0.88
CA GLY A 127 8.68 -3.73 1.47
C GLY A 127 9.96 -3.86 0.67
N ASP A 128 9.97 -4.72 -0.35
CA ASP A 128 11.12 -5.04 -1.19
C ASP A 128 10.97 -4.54 -2.63
N LEU A 129 9.89 -3.79 -2.96
CA LEU A 129 9.61 -3.36 -4.33
C LEU A 129 10.75 -2.51 -4.91
N ALA A 130 11.37 -1.69 -4.07
CA ALA A 130 12.54 -0.86 -4.40
C ALA A 130 13.73 -1.65 -4.99
N ARG A 131 13.81 -2.95 -4.71
CA ARG A 131 14.89 -3.82 -5.17
C ARG A 131 14.67 -4.36 -6.59
N LEU A 132 13.47 -4.19 -7.13
CA LEU A 132 13.14 -4.63 -8.49
C LEU A 132 13.56 -3.61 -9.53
N GLN A 133 14.10 -4.08 -10.64
CA GLN A 133 14.47 -3.25 -11.78
C GLN A 133 13.34 -3.28 -12.83
N PRO A 134 13.16 -2.22 -13.64
CA PRO A 134 12.17 -2.21 -14.73
C PRO A 134 12.36 -3.36 -15.74
N LYS A 135 13.59 -3.85 -15.93
CA LYS A 135 13.88 -5.02 -16.77
C LYS A 135 13.33 -6.34 -16.20
N ASP A 136 13.06 -6.37 -14.90
CA ASP A 136 12.43 -7.49 -14.22
C ASP A 136 10.90 -7.46 -14.42
N ASN A 137 10.39 -6.46 -15.17
CA ASN A 137 9.02 -6.39 -15.63
C ASN A 137 8.86 -6.99 -17.04
N PRO A 138 8.41 -8.25 -17.18
CA PRO A 138 8.15 -8.88 -18.49
C PRO A 138 7.10 -8.19 -19.36
N ASP A 139 6.31 -7.24 -18.83
CA ASP A 139 5.29 -6.50 -19.59
C ASP A 139 5.83 -5.20 -20.21
N LEU A 140 6.95 -4.67 -19.69
CA LEU A 140 7.69 -3.58 -20.32
C LEU A 140 8.60 -4.14 -21.40
N ARG A 141 8.01 -4.61 -22.51
CA ARG A 141 8.81 -4.80 -23.71
C ARG A 141 9.34 -3.42 -24.14
N PRO A 142 10.62 -3.30 -24.51
CA PRO A 142 11.09 -2.07 -25.12
C PRO A 142 10.22 -1.81 -26.35
N THR A 143 9.47 -0.72 -26.33
CA THR A 143 8.89 -0.15 -27.53
C THR A 143 10.05 0.09 -28.50
N ARG A 144 10.02 -0.65 -29.61
CA ARG A 144 10.94 -0.46 -30.73
C ARG A 144 10.72 0.90 -31.37
#